data_AF-A0A6G3XDU3-F1
#
_entry.id   AF-A0A6G3XDU3-F1
#
_cell.length_a   1.000
_cell.length_b   1.000
_cell.length_c   1.000
_cell.angle_alpha   90.00
_cell.angle_beta   90.00
_cell.angle_gamma   90.00
#
_symmetry.space_group_name_H-M   'P 1'
#
loop_
_entity.id
_entity.type
_entity.pdbx_description
1 polymer ?
#
loop_
_entity_poly.entity_id
_entity_poly.type
_entity_poly.pdbx_seq_one_letter_code
_entity_poly.pdbx_strand_id
1 'polypeptide(L)'
;AAATVLARHLGTPSSGPPCPDATDFVLHVSETGTGARSKLTTGYACMRNLEPPHPGDPGRGGGPLTVVGDCVTASRAGEVTETACADTGGRAPRYRVESAVRQRAQCPDTTDLFVALGGDRPVGCARRSPGE
;
A
#
# COMPACT_ATOMS: atom_id res chain seq x y z
N ALA A 1 7.03 14.27 -14.74
CA ALA A 1 6.12 13.14 -14.53
C ALA A 1 4.69 13.66 -14.54
N ALA A 2 3.79 12.99 -15.25
CA ALA A 2 2.37 13.33 -15.28
C ALA A 2 1.57 12.24 -14.57
N ALA A 3 0.56 12.64 -13.81
CA ALA A 3 -0.28 11.74 -13.02
C ALA A 3 -1.74 12.21 -13.06
N THR A 4 -2.66 11.26 -12.92
CA THR A 4 -4.09 11.52 -12.72
C THR A 4 -4.47 11.35 -11.26
N VAL A 5 -5.55 12.03 -10.86
CA VAL A 5 -6.11 11.95 -9.51
C VAL A 5 -7.18 10.87 -9.49
N LEU A 6 -6.98 9.82 -8.69
CA LEU A 6 -7.98 8.77 -8.50
C LEU A 6 -9.02 9.17 -7.45
N ALA A 7 -8.60 9.84 -6.37
CA ALA A 7 -9.47 10.29 -5.31
C ALA A 7 -8.88 11.50 -4.56
N ARG A 8 -9.75 12.27 -3.89
CA ARG A 8 -9.38 13.43 -3.06
C ARG A 8 -10.19 13.40 -1.78
N HIS A 9 -9.51 13.67 -0.66
CA HIS A 9 -10.12 13.67 0.66
C HIS A 9 -9.61 14.86 1.48
N LEU A 10 -10.46 15.34 2.38
CA LEU A 10 -10.08 16.30 3.42
C LEU A 10 -9.54 15.54 4.65
N GLY A 11 -8.70 16.19 5.44
CA GLY A 11 -8.07 15.60 6.62
C GLY A 11 -6.79 14.82 6.29
N THR A 12 -6.42 13.88 7.16
CA THR A 12 -5.20 13.08 7.04
C THR A 12 -5.51 11.66 6.53
N PRO A 13 -4.59 11.01 5.78
CA PRO A 13 -4.82 9.62 5.32
C PRO A 13 -5.03 8.62 6.46
N SER A 14 -4.44 8.87 7.64
CA SER A 14 -4.54 7.98 8.80
C SER A 14 -5.94 7.86 9.40
N SER A 15 -6.81 8.85 9.18
CA SER A 15 -8.18 8.89 9.71
C SER A 15 -9.24 9.10 8.63
N GLY A 16 -8.82 9.14 7.36
CA GLY A 16 -9.68 9.37 6.21
C GLY A 16 -10.03 8.08 5.45
N PRO A 17 -10.87 8.18 4.41
CA PRO A 17 -11.15 7.05 3.54
C PRO A 17 -9.87 6.48 2.89
N PRO A 18 -9.75 5.16 2.71
CA PRO A 18 -8.58 4.59 2.05
C PRO A 18 -8.51 5.05 0.59
N CYS A 19 -7.27 5.17 0.09
CA CYS A 19 -7.05 5.35 -1.34
C CYS A 19 -7.46 4.08 -2.12
N PRO A 20 -7.86 4.21 -3.40
CA PRO A 20 -8.05 3.05 -4.26
C PRO A 20 -6.76 2.23 -4.41
N ASP A 21 -6.88 0.91 -4.53
CA ASP A 21 -5.75 -0.03 -4.62
C ASP A 21 -4.70 0.36 -5.67
N ALA A 22 -5.11 0.85 -6.84
CA ALA A 22 -4.21 1.23 -7.94
C ALA A 22 -3.38 2.52 -7.68
N THR A 23 -3.42 3.09 -6.48
CA THR A 23 -2.71 4.33 -6.15
C THR A 23 -1.21 4.12 -6.20
N ASP A 24 -0.51 4.90 -7.02
CA ASP A 24 0.95 4.86 -7.14
C ASP A 24 1.64 5.67 -6.04
N PHE A 25 1.03 6.76 -5.57
CA PHE A 25 1.52 7.58 -4.46
C PHE A 25 0.42 8.47 -3.87
N VAL A 26 0.62 8.93 -2.65
CA VAL A 26 -0.30 9.86 -1.96
C VAL A 26 0.33 11.24 -1.89
N LEU A 27 -0.34 12.23 -2.48
CA LEU A 27 0.06 13.63 -2.34
C LEU A 27 -0.66 14.25 -1.15
N HIS A 28 0.09 14.74 -0.18
CA HIS A 28 -0.44 15.51 0.94
C HIS A 28 -0.56 16.98 0.55
N VAL A 29 -1.72 17.57 0.80
CA VAL A 29 -2.03 18.95 0.45
C VAL A 29 -2.40 19.71 1.72
N SER A 30 -1.72 20.82 1.96
CA SER A 30 -2.00 21.71 3.08
C SER A 30 -2.09 23.13 2.55
N GLU A 31 -3.20 23.82 2.84
CA GLU A 31 -3.32 25.24 2.55
C GLU A 31 -2.66 26.05 3.67
N THR A 32 -1.67 26.89 3.33
CA THR A 32 -1.00 27.79 4.28
C THR A 32 -1.02 29.23 3.74
N GLY A 33 -1.07 30.23 4.63
CA GLY A 33 -1.00 31.65 4.27
C GLY A 33 -2.21 32.51 4.67
N THR A 34 -2.11 33.82 4.42
CA THR A 34 -3.08 34.86 4.86
C THR A 34 -4.43 34.82 4.15
N GLY A 35 -4.56 34.03 3.07
CA GLY A 35 -5.82 33.79 2.34
C GLY A 35 -6.43 32.41 2.60
N ALA A 36 -5.84 31.58 3.46
CA ALA A 36 -6.37 30.26 3.76
C ALA A 36 -7.75 30.39 4.41
N ARG A 37 -8.77 29.71 3.86
CA ARG A 37 -10.15 29.76 4.39
C ARG A 37 -10.24 29.18 5.81
N SER A 38 -9.24 28.40 6.22
CA SER A 38 -8.95 28.00 7.60
C SER A 38 -7.48 27.56 7.70
N LYS A 39 -6.83 27.79 8.85
CA LYS A 39 -5.44 27.33 9.15
C LYS A 39 -5.28 25.79 9.18
N LEU A 40 -6.35 25.04 8.94
CA LEU A 40 -6.48 23.60 9.14
C LEU A 40 -7.02 22.85 7.92
N THR A 41 -7.13 23.48 6.74
CA THR A 41 -7.53 22.75 5.53
C THR A 41 -6.36 21.88 5.04
N THR A 42 -6.24 20.69 5.62
CA THR A 42 -5.40 19.61 5.12
C THR A 42 -6.24 18.65 4.29
N GLY A 43 -5.60 17.98 3.35
CA GLY A 43 -6.19 16.94 2.54
C GLY A 43 -5.12 16.08 1.92
N TYR A 44 -5.56 15.06 1.20
CA TYR A 44 -4.68 14.22 0.43
C TYR A 44 -5.35 13.80 -0.88
N ALA A 45 -4.52 13.53 -1.88
CA ALA A 45 -4.93 13.02 -3.17
C ALA A 45 -4.23 11.69 -3.46
N CYS A 46 -5.01 10.71 -3.90
CA CYS A 46 -4.53 9.42 -4.33
C CYS A 46 -4.18 9.53 -5.82
N MET A 47 -2.91 9.34 -6.15
CA MET A 47 -2.38 9.65 -7.48
C MET A 47 -2.00 8.38 -8.22
N ARG A 48 -2.18 8.39 -9.54
CA ARG A 48 -1.76 7.32 -10.46
C ARG A 48 -0.90 7.95 -11.55
N ASN A 49 0.31 7.44 -11.79
CA ASN A 49 1.13 7.87 -12.91
C ASN A 49 0.38 7.63 -14.23
N LEU A 50 0.58 8.49 -15.22
CA LEU A 50 0.03 8.25 -16.56
C LEU A 50 0.87 7.25 -17.35
N GLU A 51 2.14 7.08 -16.98
CA GLU A 51 3.10 6.21 -17.64
C GLU A 51 3.77 5.29 -16.61
N PRO A 52 4.22 4.09 -17.00
CA PRO A 52 5.00 3.22 -16.12
C PRO A 52 6.30 3.90 -15.61
N PRO A 53 6.83 3.49 -14.44
CA PRO A 53 6.32 2.43 -13.59
C PRO A 53 5.08 2.85 -12.77
N HIS A 54 4.25 1.86 -12.46
CA HIS A 54 3.09 1.97 -11.60
C HIS A 54 3.34 1.19 -10.30
N PRO A 55 3.89 1.83 -9.26
CA PRO A 55 4.15 1.18 -7.98
C PRO A 55 2.91 0.58 -7.31
N GLY A 56 1.71 1.12 -7.57
CA GLY A 56 0.47 0.59 -7.00
C GLY A 56 -0.09 -0.65 -7.72
N ASP A 57 0.57 -1.13 -8.77
CA ASP A 57 0.18 -2.39 -9.41
C ASP A 57 0.73 -3.59 -8.62
N PRO A 58 -0.05 -4.67 -8.47
CA PRO A 58 0.35 -5.83 -7.70
C PRO A 58 1.75 -6.37 -8.06
N GLY A 59 2.64 -6.40 -7.08
CA GLY A 59 3.99 -6.93 -7.17
C GLY A 59 5.02 -6.02 -7.84
N ARG A 60 4.67 -4.77 -8.17
CA ARG A 60 5.63 -3.79 -8.73
C ARG A 60 6.51 -3.15 -7.66
N GLY A 61 6.06 -3.08 -6.41
CA GLY A 61 6.84 -2.53 -5.32
C GLY A 61 6.80 -1.01 -5.26
N GLY A 62 6.68 -0.47 -4.04
CA GLY A 62 6.88 0.94 -3.74
C GLY A 62 5.61 1.79 -3.80
N GLY A 63 4.45 1.15 -3.93
CA GLY A 63 3.16 1.79 -3.73
C GLY A 63 2.92 2.13 -2.25
N PRO A 64 1.94 3.00 -1.96
CA PRO A 64 1.58 3.39 -0.60
C PRO A 64 0.66 2.36 0.08
N LEU A 65 0.10 1.41 -0.67
CA LEU A 65 -0.83 0.40 -0.18
C LEU A 65 -0.27 -0.98 -0.49
N THR A 66 -0.36 -1.89 0.48
CA THR A 66 -0.15 -3.31 0.22
C THR A 66 -1.50 -3.95 -0.13
N VAL A 67 -1.53 -4.69 -1.24
CA VAL A 67 -2.70 -5.39 -1.77
C VAL A 67 -2.38 -6.85 -2.10
N VAL A 68 -3.40 -7.62 -2.47
CA VAL A 68 -3.20 -9.01 -2.91
C VAL A 68 -2.37 -9.02 -4.19
N GLY A 69 -1.35 -9.86 -4.22
CA GLY A 69 -0.39 -10.01 -5.31
C GLY A 69 0.95 -9.35 -5.03
N ASP A 70 1.03 -8.46 -4.04
CA ASP A 70 2.27 -7.78 -3.65
C ASP A 70 3.26 -8.70 -2.96
N CYS A 71 4.53 -8.34 -3.11
CA CYS A 71 5.61 -8.92 -2.34
C CYS A 71 6.00 -7.97 -1.22
N VAL A 72 6.24 -8.54 -0.04
CA VAL A 72 6.64 -7.78 1.15
C VAL A 72 7.87 -8.41 1.79
N THR A 73 8.66 -7.56 2.43
CA THR A 73 9.74 -7.95 3.33
C THR A 73 9.31 -7.60 4.76
N ALA A 74 9.41 -8.57 5.66
CA ALA A 74 9.16 -8.35 7.09
C ALA A 74 10.39 -7.70 7.75
N SER A 75 10.16 -6.63 8.52
CA SER A 75 11.17 -6.02 9.38
C SER A 75 11.16 -6.67 10.77
N ARG A 76 12.24 -6.47 11.54
CA ARG A 76 12.32 -6.98 12.93
C ARG A 76 11.32 -6.30 13.87
N ALA A 77 10.72 -5.17 13.48
CA ALA A 77 9.75 -4.43 14.28
C ALA A 77 8.30 -4.92 14.08
N GLY A 78 8.09 -5.99 13.32
CA GLY A 78 6.74 -6.47 12.98
C GLY A 78 6.05 -5.64 11.90
N GLU A 79 6.79 -4.73 11.25
CA GLU A 79 6.31 -3.99 10.10
C GLU A 79 6.62 -4.76 8.82
N VAL A 80 5.78 -4.59 7.81
CA VAL A 80 6.03 -5.07 6.45
C VAL A 80 6.30 -3.90 5.54
N THR A 81 7.20 -4.09 4.58
CA THR A 81 7.48 -3.10 3.54
C THR A 81 7.27 -3.76 2.19
N GLU A 82 6.51 -3.12 1.33
CA GLU A 82 6.30 -3.57 -0.04
C GLU A 82 7.63 -3.54 -0.82
N THR A 83 7.82 -4.52 -1.69
CA THR A 83 8.98 -4.64 -2.56
C THR A 83 8.55 -5.26 -3.89
N ALA A 84 9.31 -4.98 -4.95
CA ALA A 84 9.05 -5.58 -6.26
C ALA A 84 9.22 -7.10 -6.17
N CYS A 85 8.26 -7.85 -6.70
CA CYS A 85 8.32 -9.31 -6.69
C CYS A 85 9.50 -9.85 -7.52
N ALA A 86 9.85 -9.16 -8.61
CA ALA A 86 10.93 -9.54 -9.53
C ALA A 86 12.34 -9.14 -9.05
N ASP A 87 12.47 -8.49 -7.88
CA ASP A 87 13.79 -8.09 -7.38
C ASP A 87 14.53 -9.28 -6.78
N THR A 88 15.71 -9.57 -7.33
CA THR A 88 16.56 -10.72 -6.99
C THR A 88 17.65 -10.36 -5.98
N GLY A 89 17.74 -9.09 -5.56
CA GLY A 89 18.88 -8.53 -4.83
C GLY A 89 18.89 -8.67 -3.29
N GLY A 90 17.92 -9.34 -2.67
CA GLY A 90 17.70 -9.28 -1.21
C GLY A 90 17.98 -10.57 -0.43
N ARG A 91 18.74 -10.47 0.68
CA ARG A 91 18.95 -11.57 1.66
C ARG A 91 17.75 -11.84 2.60
N ALA A 92 16.78 -10.94 2.66
CA ALA A 92 15.62 -11.08 3.56
C ALA A 92 14.57 -12.02 2.96
N PRO A 93 13.90 -12.86 3.77
CA PRO A 93 12.77 -13.66 3.29
C PRO A 93 11.67 -12.72 2.79
N ARG A 94 11.23 -12.97 1.56
CA ARG A 94 10.12 -12.28 0.92
C ARG A 94 8.86 -13.13 1.07
N TYR A 95 7.73 -12.44 1.11
CA TYR A 95 6.43 -13.07 1.18
C TYR A 95 5.54 -12.45 0.12
N ARG A 96 4.78 -13.27 -0.60
CA ARG A 96 3.74 -12.78 -1.50
C ARG A 96 2.40 -12.87 -0.82
N VAL A 97 1.64 -11.79 -0.81
CA VAL A 97 0.25 -11.77 -0.32
C VAL A 97 -0.62 -12.49 -1.34
N GLU A 98 -1.12 -13.68 -1.03
CA GLU A 98 -1.86 -14.51 -2.00
C GLU A 98 -3.37 -14.30 -1.91
N SER A 99 -3.86 -13.90 -0.73
CA SER A 99 -5.27 -13.66 -0.49
C SER A 99 -5.49 -12.66 0.65
N ALA A 100 -6.71 -12.12 0.71
CA ALA A 100 -7.17 -11.24 1.77
C ALA A 100 -8.48 -11.79 2.35
N VAL A 101 -8.57 -11.85 3.68
CA VAL A 101 -9.71 -12.38 4.44
C VAL A 101 -10.11 -11.44 5.57
N ARG A 102 -11.26 -11.70 6.20
CA ARG A 102 -11.75 -10.87 7.31
C ARG A 102 -11.04 -11.18 8.62
N GLN A 103 -10.68 -12.44 8.86
CA GLN A 103 -10.08 -12.91 10.11
C GLN A 103 -8.94 -13.89 9.83
N ARG A 104 -7.90 -13.88 10.67
CA ARG A 104 -6.72 -14.74 10.54
C ARG A 104 -7.04 -16.23 10.43
N ALA A 105 -8.07 -16.70 11.14
CA ALA A 105 -8.51 -18.10 11.11
C ALA A 105 -9.08 -18.55 9.75
N GLN A 106 -9.32 -17.62 8.82
CA GLN A 106 -9.78 -17.93 7.46
C GLN A 106 -8.63 -18.03 6.46
N CYS A 107 -7.40 -17.72 6.87
CA CYS A 107 -6.23 -17.92 6.02
C CYS A 107 -5.95 -19.43 5.88
N PRO A 108 -5.42 -19.87 4.73
CA PRO A 108 -4.95 -21.25 4.57
C PRO A 108 -3.87 -21.60 5.60
N ASP A 109 -3.79 -22.86 6.02
CA ASP A 109 -2.76 -23.34 6.96
C ASP A 109 -1.32 -23.18 6.41
N THR A 110 -1.18 -23.00 5.10
CA THR A 110 0.09 -22.72 4.42
C THR A 110 0.53 -21.26 4.56
N THR A 111 -0.16 -20.43 5.34
CA THR A 111 0.16 -19.01 5.51
C THR A 111 1.39 -18.86 6.40
N ASP A 112 2.45 -18.25 5.87
CA ASP A 112 3.70 -18.02 6.61
C ASP A 112 3.71 -16.65 7.32
N LEU A 113 2.96 -15.67 6.82
CA LEU A 113 2.92 -14.31 7.35
C LEU A 113 1.52 -13.70 7.24
N PHE A 114 1.03 -13.10 8.32
CA PHE A 114 -0.18 -12.29 8.31
C PHE A 114 0.17 -10.82 8.10
N VAL A 115 -0.44 -10.19 7.09
CA VAL A 115 -0.21 -8.80 6.73
C VAL A 115 -1.45 -7.97 7.04
N ALA A 116 -1.28 -6.80 7.64
CA ALA A 116 -2.38 -5.86 7.80
C ALA A 116 -2.65 -5.16 6.45
N LEU A 117 -3.86 -5.29 5.94
CA LEU A 117 -4.33 -4.65 4.70
C LEU A 117 -5.43 -3.64 5.00
N GLY A 118 -5.72 -2.76 4.04
CA GLY A 118 -6.88 -1.88 4.09
C GLY A 118 -8.20 -2.57 3.70
N GLY A 119 -9.32 -1.88 3.92
CA GLY A 119 -10.65 -2.28 3.43
C GLY A 119 -11.33 -3.40 4.24
N ASP A 120 -12.34 -4.02 3.63
CA ASP A 120 -13.24 -5.00 4.28
C ASP A 120 -12.61 -6.36 4.55
N ARG A 121 -11.41 -6.61 4.02
CA ARG A 121 -10.64 -7.84 4.18
C ARG A 121 -9.24 -7.50 4.70
N PRO A 122 -9.13 -7.07 5.98
CA PRO A 122 -7.93 -6.43 6.50
C PRO A 122 -6.78 -7.41 6.79
N VAL A 123 -6.96 -8.71 6.56
CA VAL A 123 -5.93 -9.72 6.85
C VAL A 123 -5.44 -10.32 5.54
N GLY A 124 -4.21 -9.97 5.15
CA GLY A 124 -3.48 -10.60 4.07
C GLY A 124 -2.84 -11.92 4.52
N CYS A 125 -3.08 -12.99 3.77
CA CYS A 125 -2.45 -14.29 3.97
C CYS A 125 -1.27 -14.38 3.01
N ALA A 126 -0.05 -14.24 3.52
CA ALA A 126 1.16 -14.23 2.71
C ALA A 126 1.95 -15.53 2.87
N ARG A 127 2.45 -16.02 1.73
CA ARG A 127 3.34 -17.18 1.67
C ARG A 127 4.74 -16.74 1.36
N ARG A 128 5.73 -17.44 1.90
CA ARG A 128 7.12 -17.19 1.59
C ARG A 128 7.35 -17.43 0.10
N SER A 129 7.83 -16.43 -0.62
CA SER A 129 8.25 -16.62 -2.00
C SER A 129 9.65 -17.23 -2.00
N PRO A 130 9.92 -18.29 -2.80
CA PRO A 130 11.29 -18.59 -3.18
C PRO A 130 11.80 -17.35 -3.91
N GLY A 131 12.94 -16.79 -3.49
CA GLY A 131 13.57 -15.74 -4.31
C GLY A 131 13.85 -16.35 -5.67
N GLU A 132 13.18 -15.88 -6.71
CA GLU A 132 13.52 -16.22 -8.10
C GLU A 132 14.80 -15.51 -8.53
#